data_AF-A0A8H8V0Q3-F1
#
_entry.id   AF-A0A8H8V0Q3-F1
#
_cell.length_a   1.000
_cell.length_b   1.000
_cell.length_c   1.000
_cell.angle_alpha   90.00
_cell.angle_beta   90.00
_cell.angle_gamma   90.00
#
_symmetry.space_group_name_H-M   'P 1'
#
loop_
_entity.id
_entity.type
_entity.pdbx_description
1 polymer ?
#
loop_
_entity_poly.entity_id
_entity_poly.type
_entity_poly.pdbx_seq_one_letter_code
_entity_poly.pdbx_strand_id
1 'polypeptide(L)'
;MALRVPVNLRKNLSVVLYAFQGLSILAVIVGLASLFLLPLDEYSRRTYISENALLPGQVHAYFGGSEQNIVRAFRREVDLLGNSTSDVVAERMAEIFRSAGLKVGKQRYSYKAAGGEYTGENVYAVLHAPRGDATEAIVLCAPWRNIDHLLNEVTEFGFDQYGGTDIQGSDGVEDGFAGDVES
;
A
#
# COMPACT_ATOMS: atom_id res chain seq x y z
N MET A 1 44.83 3.99 66.23
CA MET A 1 44.06 2.74 66.37
C MET A 1 43.77 2.21 64.97
N ALA A 2 44.62 1.31 64.45
CA ALA A 2 44.49 0.81 63.08
C ALA A 2 43.39 -0.24 63.02
N LEU A 3 42.33 0.02 62.24
CA LEU A 3 41.21 -0.91 62.07
C LEU A 3 41.69 -2.13 61.25
N ARG A 4 42.02 -3.22 61.94
CA ARG A 4 42.48 -4.46 61.33
C ARG A 4 41.26 -5.18 60.74
N VAL A 5 40.93 -4.87 59.50
CA VAL A 5 39.85 -5.54 58.76
C VAL A 5 40.21 -7.02 58.62
N PRO A 6 39.33 -7.96 59.02
CA PRO A 6 39.62 -9.39 58.95
C PRO A 6 39.86 -9.81 57.50
N VAL A 7 40.94 -10.56 57.29
CA VAL A 7 41.48 -10.95 55.96
C VAL A 7 40.45 -11.70 55.10
N ASN A 8 39.50 -12.38 55.75
CA ASN A 8 38.43 -13.14 55.10
C ASN A 8 37.38 -12.24 54.42
N LEU A 9 37.13 -11.03 54.91
CA LEU A 9 36.12 -10.13 54.33
C LEU A 9 36.61 -9.47 53.03
N ARG A 10 37.90 -9.12 52.97
CA ARG A 10 38.51 -8.61 51.73
C ARG A 10 38.54 -9.67 50.62
N LYS A 11 38.83 -10.92 50.98
CA LYS A 11 38.90 -12.05 50.03
C LYS A 11 37.54 -12.36 49.39
N ASN A 12 36.48 -12.36 50.18
CA ASN A 12 35.10 -12.56 49.68
C ASN A 12 34.63 -11.38 48.82
N LEU A 13 34.94 -10.14 49.23
CA LEU A 13 34.60 -8.96 48.44
C LEU A 13 35.32 -8.93 47.09
N SER A 14 36.61 -9.30 47.05
CA SER A 14 37.33 -9.42 45.79
C SER A 14 36.76 -10.51 44.89
N VAL A 15 36.41 -11.68 45.44
CA VAL A 15 35.82 -12.78 44.65
C VAL A 15 34.47 -12.39 44.06
N VAL A 16 33.62 -11.70 44.82
CA VAL A 16 32.33 -11.20 44.33
C VAL A 16 32.53 -10.13 43.24
N LEU A 17 33.49 -9.23 43.42
CA LEU A 17 33.78 -8.19 42.43
C LEU A 17 34.33 -8.79 41.13
N TYR A 18 35.24 -9.77 41.21
CA TYR A 18 35.75 -10.50 40.05
C TYR A 18 34.68 -11.34 39.36
N ALA A 19 33.77 -11.96 40.12
CA ALA A 19 32.64 -12.72 39.56
C ALA A 19 31.66 -11.80 38.81
N PHE A 20 31.31 -10.64 39.38
CA PHE A 20 30.45 -9.66 38.74
C PHE A 20 31.08 -9.08 37.47
N GLN A 21 32.38 -8.79 37.52
CA GLN A 21 33.13 -8.32 36.35
C GLN A 21 33.20 -9.39 35.25
N GLY A 22 33.40 -10.66 35.61
CA GLY A 22 33.36 -11.79 34.67
C GLY A 22 31.98 -11.95 34.01
N LEU A 23 30.90 -11.85 34.79
CA LEU A 23 29.53 -11.91 34.28
C LEU A 23 29.21 -10.74 33.35
N SER A 24 29.66 -9.53 33.69
CA SER A 24 29.47 -8.34 32.85
C SER A 24 30.20 -8.48 31.51
N ILE A 25 31.44 -8.97 31.51
CA ILE A 25 32.20 -9.20 30.28
C ILE A 25 31.52 -10.29 29.44
N LEU A 26 31.06 -11.38 30.06
CA LEU A 26 30.30 -12.43 29.39
C LEU A 26 29.03 -11.86 28.73
N ALA A 27 28.25 -11.05 29.45
CA ALA A 27 27.03 -10.44 28.93
C ALA A 27 27.31 -9.50 27.74
N VAL A 28 28.41 -8.74 27.77
CA VAL A 28 28.85 -7.90 26.65
C VAL A 28 29.24 -8.74 25.44
N ILE A 29 29.98 -9.84 25.65
CA ILE A 29 30.36 -10.76 24.56
C ILE A 29 29.12 -11.41 23.94
N VAL A 30 28.16 -11.85 24.76
CA VAL A 30 26.89 -12.42 24.28
C VAL A 30 26.09 -11.39 23.49
N GLY A 31 25.95 -10.17 24.00
CA GLY A 31 25.25 -9.10 23.29
C GLY A 31 25.93 -8.73 21.96
N LEU A 32 27.26 -8.69 21.94
CA LEU A 32 28.02 -8.44 20.72
C LEU A 32 27.87 -9.59 19.72
N ALA A 33 27.90 -10.84 20.17
CA ALA A 33 27.64 -12.02 19.35
C ALA A 33 26.20 -12.02 18.80
N SER A 34 25.20 -11.59 19.58
CA SER A 34 23.83 -11.41 19.11
C SER A 34 23.71 -10.34 18.03
N LEU A 35 24.57 -9.31 18.04
CA LEU A 35 24.62 -8.30 16.97
C LEU A 35 25.08 -8.89 15.64
N PHE A 36 25.98 -9.89 15.67
CA PHE A 36 26.42 -10.63 14.49
C PHE A 36 25.40 -11.65 13.98
N LEU A 37 24.32 -11.92 14.74
CA LEU A 37 23.17 -12.72 14.28
C LEU A 37 22.18 -11.90 13.44
N LEU A 38 22.17 -10.57 13.59
CA LEU A 38 21.31 -9.67 12.80
C LEU A 38 21.56 -9.72 11.28
N PRO A 39 22.80 -9.78 10.77
CA PRO A 39 23.06 -9.87 9.32
C PRO A 39 22.85 -11.28 8.73
N LEU A 40 22.30 -12.24 9.48
CA LEU A 40 21.98 -13.56 8.93
C LEU A 40 20.73 -13.46 8.03
N ASP A 41 20.84 -13.91 6.78
CA ASP A 41 19.80 -13.80 5.75
C ASP A 41 18.46 -14.47 6.13
N GLU A 42 18.45 -15.38 7.11
CA GLU A 42 17.22 -15.97 7.66
C GLU A 42 16.39 -14.99 8.52
N TYR A 43 17.02 -13.94 9.08
CA TYR A 43 16.36 -12.85 9.82
C TYR A 43 16.26 -11.55 9.03
N SER A 44 17.17 -11.33 8.08
CA SER A 44 17.10 -10.23 7.12
C SER A 44 16.13 -10.59 5.99
N ARG A 45 14.83 -10.44 6.25
CA ARG A 45 13.86 -10.36 5.15
C ARG A 45 14.25 -9.14 4.33
N ARG A 46 14.88 -9.38 3.17
CA ARG A 46 15.22 -8.41 2.12
C ARG A 46 14.28 -7.22 2.19
N THR A 47 14.70 -6.17 2.89
CA THR A 47 13.83 -5.02 3.13
C THR A 47 13.87 -4.21 1.85
N TYR A 48 12.92 -4.52 0.97
CA TYR A 48 12.69 -3.74 -0.23
C TYR A 48 12.21 -2.36 0.22
N ILE A 49 13.12 -1.38 0.19
CA ILE A 49 12.76 0.02 0.33
C ILE A 49 12.13 0.41 -1.00
N SER A 50 10.80 0.45 -1.00
CA SER A 50 10.00 0.96 -2.09
C SER A 50 10.35 2.43 -2.33
N GLU A 51 10.87 2.73 -3.51
CA GLU A 51 11.02 4.08 -4.07
C GLU A 51 9.69 4.86 -4.09
N ASN A 52 8.55 4.17 -4.19
CA ASN A 52 7.25 4.78 -3.99
C ASN A 52 7.07 5.06 -2.50
N ALA A 53 7.07 6.35 -2.15
CA ALA A 53 7.04 6.94 -0.81
C ALA A 53 5.93 6.41 0.12
N LEU A 54 6.10 5.19 0.62
CA LEU A 54 5.30 4.60 1.68
C LEU A 54 6.25 4.24 2.82
N LEU A 55 6.11 4.94 3.96
CA LEU A 55 6.89 4.62 5.15
C LEU A 55 6.55 3.19 5.61
N PRO A 56 7.56 2.35 5.92
CA PRO A 56 7.32 1.04 6.51
C PRO A 56 6.58 1.21 7.84
N GLY A 57 5.38 0.65 7.93
CA GLY A 57 4.50 0.76 9.10
C GLY A 57 3.40 1.83 9.01
N GLN A 58 3.26 2.55 7.90
CA GLN A 58 2.21 3.57 7.75
C GLN A 58 1.50 3.50 6.39
N VAL A 59 0.97 2.32 6.07
CA VAL A 59 0.05 2.13 4.94
C VAL A 59 -1.07 1.18 5.34
N HIS A 60 -2.19 1.73 5.79
CA HIS A 60 -3.45 0.99 5.70
C HIS A 60 -3.87 1.02 4.23
N ALA A 61 -3.30 0.12 3.41
CA ALA A 61 -3.69 -0.07 2.01
C ALA A 61 -5.01 -0.86 1.87
N TYR A 62 -5.60 -1.24 3.00
CA TYR A 62 -6.80 -2.05 3.08
C TYR A 62 -7.83 -1.35 3.94
N PHE A 63 -9.06 -1.31 3.43
CA PHE A 63 -10.19 -0.86 4.21
C PHE A 63 -10.41 -1.82 5.39
N GLY A 64 -10.38 -1.29 6.62
CA GLY A 64 -10.71 -2.04 7.83
C GLY A 64 -12.19 -2.47 7.85
N GLY A 65 -12.56 -3.37 8.76
CA GLY A 65 -13.89 -3.98 8.76
C GLY A 65 -15.08 -2.99 8.82
N SER A 66 -14.90 -1.82 9.44
CA SER A 66 -15.94 -0.77 9.51
C SER A 66 -16.08 0.03 8.20
N GLU A 67 -15.00 0.20 7.45
CA GLU A 67 -14.95 0.96 6.19
C GLU A 67 -15.61 0.20 5.04
N GLN A 68 -15.65 -1.14 5.11
CA GLN A 68 -16.41 -1.96 4.16
C GLN A 68 -17.91 -1.63 4.16
N ASN A 69 -18.48 -1.21 5.29
CA ASN A 69 -19.88 -0.79 5.34
C ASN A 69 -20.13 0.52 4.58
N ILE A 70 -19.15 1.42 4.61
CA ILE A 70 -19.20 2.70 3.89
C ILE A 70 -19.14 2.44 2.39
N VAL A 71 -18.20 1.61 1.93
CA VAL A 71 -18.10 1.21 0.52
C VAL A 71 -19.37 0.49 0.06
N ARG A 72 -19.91 -0.42 0.86
CA ARG A 72 -21.20 -1.09 0.57
C ARG A 72 -22.38 -0.13 0.52
N ALA A 73 -22.38 0.94 1.31
CA ALA A 73 -23.43 1.96 1.25
C ALA A 73 -23.36 2.76 -0.05
N PHE A 74 -22.16 3.25 -0.42
CA PHE A 74 -21.96 3.95 -1.69
C PHE A 74 -22.29 3.07 -2.90
N ARG A 75 -21.89 1.80 -2.88
CA ARG A 75 -22.25 0.84 -3.93
C ARG A 75 -23.75 0.76 -4.12
N ARG A 76 -24.51 0.58 -3.04
CA ARG A 76 -25.99 0.53 -3.12
C ARG A 76 -26.58 1.83 -3.67
N GLU A 77 -26.04 2.98 -3.30
CA GLU A 77 -26.52 4.26 -3.82
C GLU A 77 -26.24 4.40 -5.34
N VAL A 78 -25.08 3.94 -5.79
CA VAL A 78 -24.69 3.90 -7.21
C VAL A 78 -25.53 2.91 -8.01
N ASP A 79 -25.78 1.71 -7.47
CA ASP A 79 -26.58 0.66 -8.13
C ASP A 79 -28.01 1.13 -8.43
N LEU A 80 -28.59 1.95 -7.54
CA LEU A 80 -29.93 2.55 -7.76
C LEU A 80 -29.97 3.51 -8.97
N LEU A 81 -28.81 4.03 -9.39
CA LEU A 81 -28.70 4.99 -10.49
C LEU A 81 -28.42 4.33 -11.84
N GLY A 82 -28.21 3.00 -11.91
CA GLY A 82 -27.74 2.34 -13.13
C GLY A 82 -28.60 2.62 -14.38
N ASN A 83 -29.92 2.57 -14.23
CA ASN A 83 -30.88 2.85 -15.31
C ASN A 83 -31.29 4.32 -15.44
N SER A 84 -30.66 5.23 -14.69
CA SER A 84 -30.97 6.66 -14.74
C SER A 84 -30.32 7.35 -15.95
N THR A 85 -30.78 8.56 -16.26
CA THR A 85 -30.21 9.40 -17.31
C THR A 85 -28.88 10.01 -16.87
N SER A 86 -28.03 10.37 -17.84
CA SER A 86 -26.67 10.87 -17.58
C SER A 86 -26.65 12.15 -16.72
N ASP A 87 -27.66 13.01 -16.83
CA ASP A 87 -27.80 14.23 -16.02
C ASP A 87 -28.12 13.92 -14.55
N VAL A 88 -28.99 12.95 -14.30
CA VAL A 88 -29.35 12.52 -12.94
C VAL A 88 -28.15 11.83 -12.28
N VAL A 89 -27.49 10.92 -13.01
CA VAL A 89 -26.24 10.28 -12.53
C VAL A 89 -25.20 11.34 -12.21
N ALA A 90 -25.02 12.33 -13.11
CA ALA A 90 -24.03 13.37 -12.92
C ALA A 90 -24.32 14.24 -11.68
N GLU A 91 -25.58 14.61 -11.43
CA GLU A 91 -25.90 15.39 -10.23
C GLU A 91 -25.68 14.59 -8.95
N ARG A 92 -26.10 13.32 -8.91
CA ARG A 92 -25.94 12.48 -7.72
C ARG A 92 -24.49 12.17 -7.41
N MET A 93 -23.67 11.90 -8.42
CA MET A 93 -22.21 11.75 -8.24
C MET A 93 -21.58 13.05 -7.76
N ALA A 94 -22.03 14.20 -8.26
CA ALA A 94 -21.54 15.49 -7.82
C ALA A 94 -21.88 15.77 -6.35
N GLU A 95 -23.09 15.40 -5.89
CA GLU A 95 -23.48 15.48 -4.48
C GLU A 95 -22.60 14.61 -3.58
N ILE A 96 -22.36 13.35 -3.98
CA ILE A 96 -21.48 12.42 -3.25
C ILE A 96 -20.08 13.04 -3.09
N PHE A 97 -19.48 13.51 -4.19
CA PHE A 97 -18.15 14.11 -4.14
C PHE A 97 -18.09 15.40 -3.31
N ARG A 98 -19.13 16.25 -3.38
CA ARG A 98 -19.23 17.45 -2.52
C ARG A 98 -19.35 17.06 -1.05
N SER A 99 -20.13 16.02 -0.73
CA SER A 99 -20.30 15.54 0.64
C SER A 99 -18.99 14.99 1.23
N ALA A 100 -18.11 14.46 0.37
CA ALA A 100 -16.77 14.02 0.71
C ALA A 100 -15.74 15.17 0.82
N GLY A 101 -16.16 16.43 0.61
CA GLY A 101 -15.30 17.60 0.70
C GLY A 101 -14.45 17.88 -0.53
N LEU A 102 -14.75 17.25 -1.67
CA LEU A 102 -14.00 17.43 -2.92
C LEU A 102 -14.54 18.63 -3.72
N LYS A 103 -13.65 19.25 -4.51
CA LYS A 103 -14.06 20.28 -5.47
C LYS A 103 -14.59 19.60 -6.73
N VAL A 104 -15.85 19.84 -7.07
CA VAL A 104 -16.55 19.12 -8.15
C VAL A 104 -16.84 20.02 -9.34
N GLY A 105 -16.67 19.49 -10.55
CA GLY A 105 -17.11 20.09 -11.79
C GLY A 105 -17.91 19.11 -12.65
N LYS A 106 -18.75 19.66 -13.53
CA LYS A 106 -19.54 18.90 -14.50
C LYS A 106 -19.27 19.42 -15.90
N GLN A 107 -19.15 18.52 -16.87
CA GLN A 107 -18.84 18.84 -18.26
C GLN A 107 -19.83 18.15 -19.18
N ARG A 108 -20.68 18.93 -19.85
CA ARG A 108 -21.54 18.41 -20.92
C ARG A 108 -20.73 18.21 -22.19
N TYR A 109 -20.98 17.11 -22.86
CA TYR A 109 -20.41 16.82 -24.16
C TYR A 109 -21.52 16.44 -25.14
N SER A 110 -21.30 16.82 -26.41
CA SER A 110 -22.02 16.29 -27.56
C SER A 110 -20.99 16.04 -28.65
N TYR A 111 -20.99 14.84 -29.22
CA TYR A 111 -20.14 14.51 -30.36
C TYR A 111 -20.89 13.62 -31.34
N LYS A 112 -20.48 13.68 -32.61
CA LYS A 112 -21.02 12.85 -33.67
C LYS A 112 -20.00 11.78 -34.03
N ALA A 113 -20.39 10.51 -33.98
CA ALA A 113 -19.55 9.38 -34.36
C ALA A 113 -20.40 8.33 -35.08
N ALA A 114 -19.84 7.66 -36.09
CA ALA A 114 -20.51 6.58 -36.84
C ALA A 114 -21.96 6.89 -37.30
N GLY A 115 -22.26 8.17 -37.61
CA GLY A 115 -23.60 8.61 -38.01
C GLY A 115 -24.61 8.83 -36.88
N GLY A 116 -24.23 8.57 -35.62
CA GLY A 116 -25.01 8.86 -34.41
C GLY A 116 -24.55 10.14 -33.70
N GLU A 117 -25.45 10.77 -32.95
CA GLU A 117 -25.16 11.87 -32.03
C GLU A 117 -25.17 11.34 -30.59
N TYR A 118 -24.05 11.51 -29.90
CA TYR A 118 -23.86 11.06 -28.52
C TYR A 118 -23.76 12.28 -27.61
N THR A 119 -24.60 12.30 -26.58
CA THR A 119 -24.63 13.38 -25.59
C THR A 119 -24.54 12.80 -24.19
N GLY A 120 -23.96 13.58 -23.28
CA GLY A 120 -23.84 13.18 -21.87
C GLY A 120 -23.21 14.26 -21.02
N GLU A 121 -23.07 13.96 -19.73
CA GLU A 121 -22.44 14.84 -18.74
C GLU A 121 -21.40 14.04 -17.94
N ASN A 122 -20.14 14.43 -18.06
CA ASN A 122 -19.05 13.91 -17.24
C ASN A 122 -19.00 14.67 -15.91
N VAL A 123 -18.64 13.96 -14.84
CA VAL A 123 -18.38 14.56 -13.53
C VAL A 123 -16.94 14.30 -13.16
N TYR A 124 -16.27 15.31 -12.64
CA TYR A 124 -14.92 15.18 -12.09
C TYR A 124 -14.84 15.84 -10.73
N ALA A 125 -13.98 15.28 -9.88
CA ALA A 125 -13.69 15.81 -8.56
C ALA A 125 -12.18 15.96 -8.41
N VAL A 126 -11.76 17.07 -7.79
CA VAL A 126 -10.35 17.40 -7.58
C VAL A 126 -10.06 17.38 -6.09
N LEU A 127 -9.09 16.55 -5.70
CA LEU A 127 -8.49 16.54 -4.39
C LEU A 127 -7.11 17.22 -4.47
N HIS A 128 -6.96 18.37 -3.83
CA HIS A 128 -5.67 19.06 -3.76
C HIS A 128 -4.85 18.51 -2.59
N ALA A 129 -3.64 18.03 -2.87
CA ALA A 129 -2.72 17.62 -1.82
C ALA A 129 -2.30 18.85 -0.97
N PRO A 130 -2.40 18.79 0.37
CA PRO A 130 -2.16 19.94 1.23
C PRO A 130 -0.70 20.42 1.27
N ARG A 131 0.26 19.62 0.77
CA ARG A 131 1.70 19.92 0.78
C ARG A 131 2.44 19.47 -0.49
N GLY A 132 1.78 19.49 -1.65
CA GLY A 132 2.40 19.20 -2.94
C GLY A 132 2.55 20.45 -3.80
N ASP A 133 3.61 20.52 -4.62
CA ASP A 133 3.89 21.63 -5.55
C ASP A 133 2.90 21.71 -6.74
N ALA A 134 1.82 20.90 -6.71
CA ALA A 134 0.81 20.76 -7.76
C ALA A 134 1.35 20.39 -9.16
N THR A 135 2.61 19.94 -9.24
CA THR A 135 3.29 19.54 -10.47
C THR A 135 2.95 18.11 -10.91
N GLU A 136 2.45 17.28 -10.00
CA GLU A 136 2.06 15.90 -10.24
C GLU A 136 0.58 15.71 -9.92
N ALA A 137 -0.10 14.92 -10.76
CA ALA A 137 -1.52 14.61 -10.59
C ALA A 137 -1.79 13.15 -10.96
N ILE A 138 -2.68 12.52 -10.18
CA ILE A 138 -3.25 11.21 -10.50
C ILE A 138 -4.67 11.44 -10.98
N VAL A 139 -5.00 10.86 -12.14
CA VAL A 139 -6.35 10.91 -12.70
C VAL A 139 -6.94 9.51 -12.65
N LEU A 140 -8.06 9.36 -11.93
CA LEU A 140 -8.82 8.12 -11.86
C LEU A 140 -10.09 8.27 -12.71
N CYS A 141 -10.26 7.40 -13.70
CA CYS A 141 -11.39 7.41 -14.61
C CYS A 141 -12.20 6.12 -14.47
N ALA A 142 -13.51 6.25 -14.29
CA ALA A 142 -14.44 5.13 -14.26
C ALA A 142 -15.61 5.43 -15.23
N PRO A 143 -15.66 4.77 -16.40
CA PRO A 143 -16.78 4.95 -17.32
C PRO A 143 -18.04 4.34 -16.72
N TRP A 144 -19.16 5.09 -16.78
CA TRP A 144 -20.47 4.62 -16.30
C TRP A 144 -21.05 3.51 -17.19
N ARG A 145 -20.82 3.62 -18.50
CA ARG A 145 -21.20 2.63 -19.50
C ARG A 145 -20.01 2.26 -20.37
N ASN A 146 -19.96 1.01 -20.80
CA ASN A 146 -18.96 0.53 -21.74
C ASN A 146 -19.27 0.98 -23.18
N ILE A 147 -18.42 0.57 -24.13
CA ILE A 147 -18.57 0.88 -25.56
C ILE A 147 -19.88 0.28 -26.14
N ASP A 148 -20.36 -0.82 -25.58
CA ASP A 148 -21.60 -1.49 -25.95
C ASP A 148 -22.85 -0.90 -25.26
N HIS A 149 -22.72 0.24 -24.58
CA HIS A 149 -23.78 0.90 -23.80
C HIS A 149 -24.32 0.11 -22.60
N LEU A 150 -23.62 -0.93 -22.18
CA LEU A 150 -23.91 -1.70 -20.97
C LEU A 150 -23.38 -0.97 -19.74
N LEU A 151 -24.06 -1.13 -18.59
CA LEU A 151 -23.58 -0.56 -17.33
C LEU A 151 -22.27 -1.22 -16.92
N ASN A 152 -21.34 -0.41 -16.43
CA ASN A 152 -20.11 -0.92 -15.85
C ASN A 152 -20.34 -1.30 -14.38
N GLU A 153 -20.89 -2.48 -14.15
CA GLU A 153 -21.16 -3.01 -12.81
C GLU A 153 -19.94 -3.78 -12.28
N VAL A 154 -19.62 -3.58 -11.00
CA VAL A 154 -18.65 -4.43 -10.29
C VAL A 154 -19.34 -5.74 -9.92
N THR A 155 -19.44 -6.65 -10.87
CA THR A 155 -19.78 -8.05 -10.61
C THR A 155 -18.60 -8.67 -9.84
N GLU A 156 -18.86 -9.50 -8.82
CA GLU A 156 -17.80 -10.17 -8.00
C GLU A 156 -16.76 -10.97 -8.82
N PHE A 157 -17.00 -11.14 -10.12
CA PHE A 157 -16.17 -11.86 -11.10
C PHE A 157 -15.12 -11.02 -11.83
N GLY A 158 -14.72 -9.85 -11.30
CA GLY A 158 -13.88 -8.89 -12.03
C GLY A 158 -12.47 -8.63 -11.50
N PHE A 159 -12.05 -9.22 -10.37
CA PHE A 159 -10.73 -8.92 -9.79
C PHE A 159 -9.57 -9.78 -10.32
N ASP A 160 -9.83 -10.79 -11.18
CA ASP A 160 -8.83 -11.80 -11.53
C ASP A 160 -8.32 -11.78 -12.98
N GLN A 161 -8.60 -10.74 -13.80
CA GLN A 161 -8.26 -10.80 -15.23
C GLN A 161 -7.42 -9.65 -15.80
N TYR A 162 -7.02 -8.65 -15.02
CA TYR A 162 -6.05 -7.65 -15.50
C TYR A 162 -5.12 -7.19 -14.38
N GLY A 163 -3.93 -7.81 -14.34
CA GLY A 163 -2.73 -7.24 -13.70
C GLY A 163 -2.39 -7.78 -12.31
N GLY A 164 -1.90 -9.02 -12.24
CA GLY A 164 -1.36 -9.60 -11.02
C GLY A 164 -0.58 -10.88 -11.28
N THR A 165 0.31 -10.91 -12.26
CA THR A 165 1.33 -11.97 -12.30
C THR A 165 2.36 -11.65 -11.23
N ASP A 166 2.29 -12.42 -10.14
CA ASP A 166 3.34 -12.55 -9.15
C ASP A 166 4.70 -12.70 -9.84
N ILE A 167 5.56 -11.71 -9.65
CA ILE A 167 6.98 -11.81 -10.01
C ILE A 167 7.67 -12.58 -8.89
N GLN A 168 7.37 -13.88 -8.80
CA GLN A 168 8.20 -14.81 -8.05
C GLN A 168 9.41 -15.13 -8.93
N GLY A 169 10.54 -14.51 -8.59
CA GLY A 169 11.84 -14.87 -9.13
C GLY A 169 12.14 -16.34 -8.82
N SER A 170 12.10 -17.17 -9.85
CA SER A 170 12.67 -18.50 -9.87
C SER A 170 14.03 -18.40 -10.55
N ASP A 171 15.07 -18.22 -9.75
CA ASP A 171 16.44 -18.43 -10.21
C ASP A 171 16.66 -19.92 -10.48
N GLY A 172 17.17 -20.22 -11.67
CA GLY A 172 18.06 -21.35 -11.93
C GLY A 172 17.43 -22.62 -12.50
N VAL A 173 17.37 -22.71 -13.83
CA VAL A 173 17.74 -23.93 -14.58
C VAL A 173 18.43 -23.49 -15.88
N GLU A 174 19.75 -23.69 -15.94
CA GLU A 174 20.51 -23.77 -17.19
C GLU A 174 20.02 -24.98 -18.00
N ASP A 175 19.87 -24.80 -19.31
CA ASP A 175 20.46 -25.63 -20.38
C ASP A 175 19.57 -25.72 -21.62
N GLY A 176 20.18 -25.40 -22.76
CA GLY A 176 20.02 -26.23 -23.95
C GLY A 176 19.27 -25.63 -25.15
N PHE A 177 20.05 -25.45 -26.23
CA PHE A 177 19.66 -25.53 -27.65
C PHE A 177 18.90 -24.32 -28.23
N ALA A 178 19.57 -23.42 -28.94
CA ALA A 178 20.05 -23.55 -30.33
C ALA A 178 18.92 -23.64 -31.36
N GLY A 179 18.87 -22.68 -32.29
CA GLY A 179 18.07 -22.76 -33.51
C GLY A 179 17.59 -21.42 -34.06
N ASP A 180 18.47 -20.71 -34.77
CA ASP A 180 18.26 -20.36 -36.17
C ASP A 180 17.07 -19.47 -36.58
N VAL A 181 17.38 -18.21 -36.93
CA VAL A 181 17.37 -17.64 -38.30
C VAL A 181 16.87 -16.18 -38.33
N GLU A 182 17.78 -15.32 -38.77
CA GLU A 182 17.55 -13.98 -39.33
C GLU A 182 16.45 -13.96 -40.40
N SER A 183 15.60 -12.94 -40.40
CA SER A 183 15.56 -11.83 -41.39
C SER A 183 14.24 -11.07 -41.34
#